data_AF-W6N8Q5-F1
#
_entry.id   AF-W6N8Q5-F1
#
_cell.length_a   1.000
_cell.length_b   1.000
_cell.length_c   1.000
_cell.angle_alpha   90.00
_cell.angle_beta   90.00
_cell.angle_gamma   90.00
#
_symmetry.space_group_name_H-M   'P 1'
#
loop_
_entity.id
_entity.type
_entity.pdbx_description
1 polymer ?
#
loop_
_entity_poly.entity_id
_entity_poly.type
_entity_poly.pdbx_seq_one_letter_code
_entity_poly.pdbx_strand_id
1 'polypeptide(L)'
;LDLSVKIMLLLMTYCGYLIQHYPIFQMIWPLMRRCVDRAPKCLSWTANYTLRYATVILSFLLAISIPNLEEIIPIIGVTTGMLLAFVFPAVIESVVFWEQWRKRGCFVLIPNIILNIIYTLLGILFLVIGVHANIVSMTTSKNV
;
A
#
# COMPACT_ATOMS: atom_id res chain seq x y z
N LEU A 1 -14.23 -8.45 -32.66
CA LEU A 1 -13.77 -9.13 -31.42
C LEU A 1 -13.58 -8.12 -30.28
N ASP A 2 -13.29 -6.87 -30.60
CA ASP A 2 -12.86 -5.80 -29.68
C ASP A 2 -13.92 -5.41 -28.64
N LEU A 3 -15.21 -5.43 -29.02
CA LEU A 3 -16.30 -5.14 -28.08
C LEU A 3 -16.40 -6.19 -26.97
N SER A 4 -16.23 -7.47 -27.30
CA SER A 4 -16.28 -8.56 -26.33
C SER A 4 -15.11 -8.47 -25.33
N VAL A 5 -13.90 -8.19 -25.82
CA VAL A 5 -12.71 -7.99 -24.96
C VAL A 5 -12.89 -6.77 -24.05
N LYS A 6 -13.38 -5.65 -24.57
CA LYS A 6 -13.65 -4.45 -23.77
C LYS A 6 -14.69 -4.71 -22.69
N ILE A 7 -15.78 -5.41 -23.01
CA ILE A 7 -16.83 -5.76 -22.03
C ILE A 7 -16.25 -6.69 -20.95
N MET A 8 -15.46 -7.69 -21.33
CA MET A 8 -14.82 -8.60 -20.38
C MET A 8 -13.83 -7.89 -19.44
N LEU A 9 -13.00 -6.99 -19.98
CA LEU A 9 -12.08 -6.17 -19.18
C LEU A 9 -12.83 -5.23 -18.22
N LEU A 10 -13.88 -4.57 -18.71
CA LEU A 10 -14.71 -3.68 -17.89
C LEU A 10 -15.36 -4.45 -16.73
N LEU A 11 -15.92 -5.64 -17.01
CA LEU A 11 -16.52 -6.49 -15.99
C LEU A 11 -15.49 -6.96 -14.96
N MET A 12 -14.30 -7.38 -15.41
CA MET A 12 -13.20 -7.81 -14.55
C MET A 12 -12.74 -6.68 -13.62
N THR A 13 -12.49 -5.48 -14.15
CA THR A 13 -12.04 -4.32 -13.36
C THR A 13 -13.13 -3.85 -12.39
N TYR A 14 -14.40 -3.86 -12.82
CA TYR A 14 -15.53 -3.53 -11.95
C TYR A 14 -15.64 -4.49 -10.75
N CYS A 15 -15.58 -5.80 -11.01
CA CYS A 15 -15.62 -6.81 -9.96
C CYS A 15 -14.37 -6.75 -9.05
N GLY A 16 -13.19 -6.57 -9.64
CA GLY A 16 -11.92 -6.45 -8.92
C GLY A 16 -11.90 -5.27 -7.96
N TYR A 17 -12.44 -4.12 -8.37
CA TYR A 17 -12.54 -2.94 -7.52
C TYR A 17 -13.37 -3.20 -6.24
N LEU A 18 -14.52 -3.88 -6.38
CA LEU A 18 -15.36 -4.25 -5.23
C LEU A 18 -14.62 -5.14 -4.23
N ILE A 19 -13.90 -6.15 -4.74
CA ILE A 19 -13.16 -7.10 -3.92
C ILE A 19 -11.96 -6.42 -3.23
N GLN A 20 -11.21 -5.58 -3.93
CA GLN A 20 -10.04 -4.87 -3.40
C GLN A 20 -10.42 -3.84 -2.32
N HIS A 21 -11.62 -3.27 -2.38
CA HIS A 21 -12.08 -2.31 -1.40
C HIS A 21 -12.41 -2.92 -0.02
N TYR A 22 -12.81 -4.20 0.01
CA TYR A 22 -13.18 -4.92 1.22
C TYR A 22 -12.07 -4.96 2.30
N PRO A 23 -10.82 -5.38 2.00
CA PRO A 23 -9.75 -5.41 3.00
C PRO A 23 -9.37 -4.00 3.49
N ILE A 24 -9.42 -2.99 2.61
CA ILE A 24 -9.16 -1.59 2.98
C ILE A 24 -10.17 -1.14 4.05
N PHE A 25 -11.45 -1.40 3.84
CA PHE A 25 -12.50 -1.08 4.81
C PHE A 25 -12.32 -1.84 6.13
N GLN A 26 -12.01 -3.15 6.06
CA GLN A 26 -11.77 -3.97 7.24
C GLN A 26 -10.57 -3.52 8.08
N MET A 27 -9.49 -3.03 7.45
CA MET A 27 -8.32 -2.53 8.16
C MET A 27 -8.55 -1.16 8.82
N ILE A 28 -9.30 -0.28 8.16
CA ILE A 28 -9.56 1.08 8.67
C ILE A 28 -10.55 1.06 9.84
N TRP A 29 -11.55 0.17 9.83
CA TRP A 29 -12.57 0.06 10.86
C TRP A 29 -12.04 -0.03 12.32
N PRO A 30 -11.14 -0.96 12.67
CA PRO A 30 -10.59 -1.05 14.02
C PRO A 30 -9.67 0.12 14.36
N LEU A 31 -8.96 0.69 13.37
CA LEU A 31 -8.11 1.87 13.56
C LEU A 31 -8.94 3.08 13.99
N MET A 32 -10.04 3.30 13.28
CA MET A 32 -11.01 4.34 13.56
C MET A 32 -11.65 4.16 14.94
N ARG A 33 -12.04 2.93 15.29
CA ARG A 33 -12.64 2.63 16.60
C ARG A 33 -11.67 2.95 17.74
N ARG A 34 -10.40 2.60 17.60
CA ARG A 34 -9.35 2.94 18.58
C ARG A 34 -9.12 4.44 18.72
N CYS A 35 -9.22 5.21 17.64
CA CYS A 35 -9.16 6.67 17.69
C CYS A 35 -10.41 7.30 18.33
N VAL A 36 -11.58 6.67 18.13
CA VAL A 36 -12.89 7.16 18.60
C VAL A 36 -13.25 6.69 20.02
N ASP A 37 -12.55 5.72 20.61
CA ASP A 37 -12.78 5.27 22.00
C ASP A 37 -12.60 6.38 23.07
N ARG A 38 -12.07 7.56 22.70
CA ARG A 38 -12.05 8.78 23.53
C ARG A 38 -13.26 9.72 23.35
N ALA A 39 -14.20 9.43 22.44
CA ALA A 39 -15.28 10.34 22.01
C ALA A 39 -16.68 9.67 22.08
N PRO A 40 -17.77 10.46 22.24
CA PRO A 40 -19.11 9.92 22.53
C PRO A 40 -19.69 9.07 21.39
N LYS A 41 -20.57 8.13 21.75
CA LYS A 41 -21.27 7.13 20.89
C LYS A 41 -21.86 7.66 19.56
N CYS A 42 -22.16 8.96 19.47
CA CYS A 42 -22.70 9.59 18.26
C CYS A 42 -21.65 9.65 17.12
N LEU A 43 -20.37 9.83 17.45
CA LEU A 43 -19.28 9.93 16.47
C LEU A 43 -19.00 8.60 15.76
N SER A 44 -19.31 7.47 16.40
CA SER A 44 -19.10 6.13 15.82
C SER A 44 -20.04 5.83 14.65
N TRP A 45 -21.23 6.45 14.63
CA TRP A 45 -22.18 6.30 13.52
C TRP A 45 -21.77 7.17 12.33
N THR A 46 -21.38 8.42 12.56
CA THR A 46 -20.88 9.31 11.50
C THR A 46 -19.58 8.80 10.89
N ALA A 47 -18.69 8.23 11.69
CA ALA A 47 -17.43 7.66 11.22
C ALA A 47 -17.62 6.57 10.14
N ASN A 48 -18.63 5.72 10.28
CA ASN A 48 -18.97 4.69 9.28
C ASN A 48 -19.37 5.28 7.92
N TYR A 49 -20.24 6.28 7.95
CA TYR A 49 -20.70 6.94 6.74
C TYR A 49 -19.56 7.74 6.09
N THR A 50 -18.84 8.52 6.88
CA THR A 50 -17.70 9.31 6.40
C THR A 50 -16.62 8.43 5.77
N LEU A 51 -16.34 7.23 6.30
CA LEU A 51 -15.37 6.31 5.69
C LEU A 51 -15.79 5.82 4.31
N ARG A 52 -17.07 5.45 4.14
CA ARG A 52 -17.58 5.01 2.84
C ARG A 52 -17.54 6.14 1.81
N TYR A 53 -17.87 7.36 2.22
CA TYR A 53 -17.78 8.51 1.31
C TYR A 53 -16.33 8.89 1.02
N ALA A 54 -15.45 8.87 2.02
CA ALA A 54 -14.05 9.22 1.87
C ALA A 54 -13.33 8.32 0.87
N THR A 55 -13.60 7.01 0.89
CA THR A 55 -12.94 6.08 -0.03
C THR A 55 -13.40 6.25 -1.47
N VAL A 56 -14.68 6.53 -1.69
CA VAL A 56 -15.22 6.81 -3.03
C VAL A 56 -14.70 8.15 -3.56
N ILE A 57 -14.68 9.18 -2.71
CA ILE A 57 -14.14 10.51 -3.05
C ILE A 57 -12.66 10.43 -3.40
N LEU A 58 -11.88 9.64 -2.64
CA LEU A 58 -10.46 9.43 -2.91
C LEU A 58 -10.24 8.80 -4.30
N SER A 59 -11.04 7.79 -4.66
CA SER A 59 -10.97 7.19 -6.01
C SER A 59 -11.32 8.19 -7.11
N PHE A 60 -12.31 9.07 -6.88
CA PHE A 60 -12.66 10.14 -7.83
C PHE A 60 -11.55 11.18 -7.98
N LEU A 61 -10.92 11.59 -6.88
CA LEU A 61 -9.77 12.50 -6.88
C LEU A 61 -8.61 11.90 -7.67
N LEU A 62 -8.30 10.63 -7.45
CA LEU A 62 -7.26 9.91 -8.21
C LEU A 62 -7.60 9.85 -9.70
N ALA A 63 -8.84 9.57 -10.06
CA ALA A 63 -9.28 9.54 -11.45
C ALA A 63 -9.11 10.88 -12.17
N ILE A 64 -9.37 12.00 -11.49
CA ILE A 64 -9.18 13.36 -12.06
C ILE A 64 -7.69 13.70 -12.14
N SER A 65 -6.88 13.25 -11.17
CA SER A 65 -5.48 13.63 -11.04
C SER A 65 -4.53 12.83 -11.95
N ILE A 66 -4.95 11.68 -12.49
CA ILE A 66 -4.13 10.75 -13.27
C ILE A 66 -4.61 10.76 -14.74
N PRO A 67 -4.05 11.63 -15.61
CA PRO A 67 -4.38 11.67 -17.03
C PRO A 67 -3.70 10.55 -17.85
N ASN A 68 -2.52 10.06 -17.41
CA ASN A 68 -1.73 9.04 -18.10
C ASN A 68 -1.53 7.81 -17.20
N LEU A 69 -2.34 6.77 -17.37
CA LEU A 69 -2.28 5.57 -16.52
C LEU A 69 -1.02 4.72 -16.80
N GLU A 70 -0.56 4.68 -18.05
CA GLU A 70 0.55 3.84 -18.49
C GLU A 70 1.87 4.20 -17.78
N GLU A 71 2.11 5.49 -17.53
CA GLU A 71 3.31 5.96 -16.83
C GLU A 71 3.23 5.77 -15.31
N ILE A 72 2.02 5.84 -14.75
CA ILE A 72 1.81 5.85 -13.29
C ILE A 72 1.75 4.44 -12.71
N ILE A 73 1.14 3.48 -13.44
CA ILE A 73 1.00 2.07 -12.99
C ILE A 73 2.35 1.45 -12.58
N PRO A 74 3.44 1.57 -13.37
CA PRO A 74 4.74 1.04 -12.99
C PRO A 74 5.32 1.68 -11.73
N ILE A 75 5.16 3.01 -11.56
CA ILE A 75 5.69 3.76 -10.42
C ILE A 75 5.02 3.31 -9.13
N ILE A 76 3.69 3.29 -9.09
CA ILE A 76 2.95 2.83 -7.90
C ILE A 76 3.20 1.35 -7.61
N GLY A 77 3.43 0.54 -8.66
CA GLY A 77 3.75 -0.87 -8.57
C GLY A 77 5.11 -1.12 -7.92
N VAL A 78 6.17 -0.45 -8.39
CA VAL A 78 7.49 -0.56 -7.76
C VAL A 78 7.48 0.03 -6.36
N THR A 79 6.80 1.15 -6.12
CA THR A 79 6.81 1.74 -4.78
C THR A 79 6.11 0.85 -3.76
N THR A 80 4.90 0.42 -4.09
CA THR A 80 4.08 -0.38 -3.17
C THR A 80 4.61 -1.80 -3.06
N GLY A 81 5.05 -2.39 -4.19
CA GLY A 81 5.63 -3.73 -4.24
C GLY A 81 6.90 -3.87 -3.40
N MET A 82 7.82 -2.90 -3.48
CA MET A 82 9.05 -2.95 -2.68
C MET A 82 8.78 -2.73 -1.18
N LEU A 83 7.83 -1.85 -0.83
CA LEU A 83 7.38 -1.68 0.56
C LEU A 83 6.75 -2.97 1.12
N LEU A 84 5.86 -3.61 0.36
CA LEU A 84 5.22 -4.86 0.77
C LEU A 84 6.19 -6.05 0.82
N ALA A 85 7.11 -6.16 -0.13
CA ALA A 85 8.02 -7.29 -0.22
C ALA A 85 9.17 -7.23 0.81
N PHE A 86 9.66 -6.04 1.15
CA PHE A 86 10.81 -5.88 2.06
C PHE A 86 10.44 -5.28 3.41
N VAL A 87 9.65 -4.19 3.43
CA VAL A 87 9.37 -3.47 4.68
C VAL A 87 8.35 -4.25 5.53
N PHE A 88 7.30 -4.81 4.92
CA PHE A 88 6.30 -5.57 5.66
C PHE A 88 6.87 -6.78 6.43
N PRO A 89 7.68 -7.68 5.83
CA PRO A 89 8.28 -8.78 6.58
C PRO A 89 9.25 -8.29 7.66
N ALA A 90 10.10 -7.30 7.38
CA ALA A 90 11.03 -6.74 8.37
C ALA A 90 10.30 -6.14 9.59
N VAL A 91 9.19 -5.44 9.38
CA VAL A 91 8.37 -4.87 10.45
C VAL A 91 7.69 -5.97 11.27
N ILE A 92 7.08 -6.97 10.63
CA ILE A 92 6.44 -8.08 11.34
C ILE A 92 7.46 -8.86 12.15
N GLU A 93 8.60 -9.19 11.56
CA GLU A 93 9.68 -9.90 12.25
C GLU A 93 10.18 -9.09 13.46
N SER A 94 10.40 -7.78 13.27
CA SER A 94 10.82 -6.90 14.36
C SER A 94 9.80 -6.84 15.51
N VAL A 95 8.50 -6.86 15.23
CA VAL A 95 7.45 -6.80 16.27
C VAL A 95 7.27 -8.16 16.97
N VAL A 96 7.21 -9.25 16.20
CA VAL A 96 6.96 -10.60 16.73
C VAL A 96 8.14 -11.10 17.57
N PHE A 97 9.37 -10.89 17.11
CA PHE A 97 10.55 -11.44 17.77
C PHE A 97 11.17 -10.52 18.84
N TRP A 98 10.63 -9.31 19.04
CA TRP A 98 11.11 -8.36 20.05
C TRP A 98 11.24 -8.98 21.44
N GLU A 99 10.20 -9.70 21.88
CA GLU A 99 10.21 -10.33 23.21
C GLU A 99 11.15 -11.54 23.30
N GLN A 100 11.33 -12.28 22.21
CA GLN A 100 12.20 -13.45 22.18
C GLN A 100 13.68 -13.04 22.19
N TRP A 101 14.06 -11.99 21.46
CA TRP A 101 15.44 -11.50 21.44
C TRP A 101 15.83 -10.91 22.79
N ARG A 102 14.92 -10.18 23.43
CA ARG A 102 15.12 -9.64 24.79
C ARG A 102 15.43 -10.72 25.82
N LYS A 103 14.88 -11.94 25.65
CA LYS A 103 15.08 -13.07 26.57
C LYS A 103 16.32 -13.92 26.26
N ARG A 104 16.79 -13.97 25.01
CA ARG A 104 17.91 -14.84 24.57
C ARG A 104 19.31 -14.20 24.65
N GLY A 105 19.41 -12.91 24.99
CA GLY A 105 20.68 -12.20 25.16
C GLY A 105 21.28 -11.63 23.85
N CYS A 106 22.30 -10.78 23.98
CA CYS A 106 22.85 -9.98 22.86
C CYS A 106 23.32 -10.79 21.65
N PHE A 107 23.80 -12.02 21.83
CA PHE A 107 24.37 -12.84 20.75
C PHE A 107 23.35 -13.22 19.66
N VAL A 108 22.05 -13.32 19.99
CA VAL A 108 20.99 -13.62 19.01
C VAL A 108 20.29 -12.35 18.53
N LEU A 109 20.32 -11.30 19.35
CA LEU A 109 19.65 -10.03 19.07
C LEU A 109 20.38 -9.23 17.96
N ILE A 110 21.71 -9.19 18.01
CA ILE A 110 22.54 -8.45 17.05
C ILE A 110 22.38 -8.94 15.59
N PRO A 111 22.53 -10.25 15.26
CA PRO A 111 22.45 -10.70 13.87
C PRO A 111 21.06 -10.49 13.26
N ASN A 112 19.98 -10.66 14.02
CA ASN A 112 18.63 -10.50 13.48
C ASN A 112 18.26 -9.03 13.24
N ILE A 113 18.74 -8.12 14.10
CA ILE A 113 18.59 -6.67 13.86
C ILE A 113 19.36 -6.26 12.61
N ILE A 114 20.59 -6.76 12.43
CA ILE A 114 21.39 -6.48 11.24
C ILE A 114 20.64 -6.96 9.98
N LEU A 115 20.05 -8.15 10.02
CA LEU A 115 19.30 -8.72 8.90
C LEU A 115 18.08 -7.86 8.54
N ASN A 116 17.32 -7.40 9.54
CA ASN A 116 16.20 -6.46 9.33
C ASN A 116 16.66 -5.11 8.74
N ILE A 117 17.79 -4.59 9.19
CA ILE A 117 18.38 -3.35 8.64
C ILE A 117 18.79 -3.57 7.18
N ILE A 118 19.40 -4.71 6.86
CA ILE A 118 19.80 -5.06 5.48
C ILE A 118 18.57 -5.13 4.58
N TYR A 119 17.49 -5.82 5.00
CA TYR A 119 16.26 -5.89 4.20
C TYR A 119 15.63 -4.52 3.99
N THR A 120 15.64 -3.66 5.00
CA THR A 120 15.12 -2.29 4.90
C THR A 120 15.96 -1.45 3.93
N LEU A 121 17.29 -1.56 4.02
CA LEU A 121 18.21 -0.86 3.11
C LEU A 121 18.03 -1.35 1.66
N LEU A 122 17.90 -2.65 1.46
CA LEU A 122 17.64 -3.25 0.16
C LEU A 122 16.33 -2.69 -0.42
N GLY A 123 15.26 -2.65 0.38
CA GLY A 123 13.98 -2.09 -0.03
C GLY A 123 14.07 -0.62 -0.47
N ILE A 124 14.83 0.21 0.25
CA ILE A 124 15.06 1.63 -0.11
C ILE A 124 15.88 1.74 -1.40
N LEU A 125 16.92 0.92 -1.57
CA LEU A 125 17.72 0.92 -2.80
C LEU A 125 16.86 0.53 -4.02
N PHE A 126 16.07 -0.52 -3.90
CA PHE A 126 15.15 -0.95 -4.96
C PHE A 126 14.08 0.11 -5.27
N LEU A 127 13.58 0.82 -4.25
CA LEU A 127 12.69 1.95 -4.41
C LEU A 127 13.33 3.07 -5.24
N VAL A 128 14.54 3.50 -4.88
CA VAL A 128 15.25 4.59 -5.57
C VAL A 128 15.55 4.21 -7.01
N ILE A 129 16.09 3.01 -7.25
CA ILE A 129 16.41 2.51 -8.58
C ILE A 129 15.13 2.38 -9.42
N GLY A 130 14.07 1.81 -8.85
CA GLY A 130 12.79 1.62 -9.52
C GLY A 130 12.11 2.92 -9.90
N VAL A 131 12.08 3.90 -8.99
CA VAL A 131 11.50 5.22 -9.29
C VAL A 131 12.34 5.97 -10.31
N HIS A 132 13.68 5.92 -10.21
CA HIS A 132 14.56 6.57 -11.18
C HIS A 132 14.38 6.00 -12.59
N ALA A 133 14.32 4.67 -12.73
CA ALA A 133 14.11 4.02 -14.02
C ALA A 133 12.78 4.45 -14.68
N ASN A 134 11.72 4.58 -13.89
CA ASN A 134 10.41 5.01 -14.40
C ASN A 134 10.37 6.49 -14.75
N ILE A 135 11.02 7.37 -13.99
CA ILE A 135 11.08 8.81 -14.34
C ILE A 135 11.85 9.00 -15.65
N VAL A 136 12.94 8.26 -15.87
CA VAL A 136 13.70 8.33 -17.13
C VAL A 136 12.85 7.87 -18.31
N SER A 137 12.06 6.79 -18.16
CA SER A 137 11.17 6.33 -19.24
C SER A 137 10.08 7.35 -19.58
N MET A 138 9.49 8.02 -18.57
CA MET A 138 8.53 9.11 -18.78
C MET A 138 9.12 10.28 -19.57
N THR A 139 10.34 10.72 -19.22
CA THR A 139 10.99 11.84 -19.91
C THR A 139 11.38 11.51 -21.35
N THR A 140 11.70 10.25 -21.63
CA THR A 140 12.03 9.78 -22.98
C THR A 140 10.78 9.71 -23.86
N SER A 141 9.63 9.27 -23.31
CA SER A 141 8.34 9.19 -24.02
C SER A 141 7.85 10.56 -24.52
N LYS A 142 8.10 11.64 -23.77
CA LYS A 142 7.71 13.01 -24.16
C LYS A 142 8.53 13.64 -25.29
N ASN A 143 9.67 13.06 -25.66
CA ASN A 143 10.60 13.61 -26.67
C ASN A 143 10.51 12.91 -28.03
N VAL A 144 9.56 11.99 -28.21
CA VAL A 144 9.26 11.27 -29.46
C VAL A 144 7.87 11.68 -29.92
#